data_AF-A0A7V9MCC2-F1
#
_entry.id   AF-A0A7V9MCC2-F1
#
_cell.length_a   1.000
_cell.length_b   1.000
_cell.length_c   1.000
_cell.angle_alpha   90.00
_cell.angle_beta   90.00
_cell.angle_gamma   90.00
#
_symmetry.space_group_name_H-M   'P 1'
#
loop_
_entity.id
_entity.type
_entity.pdbx_description
1 polymer ?
#
loop_
_entity_poly.entity_id
_entity_poly.type
_entity_poly.pdbx_seq_one_letter_code
_entity_poly.pdbx_strand_id
1 'polypeptide(L)'
;MAPHADTPRTLTQMLRDWDDKALARLLMSRPDLAVPAPTDYSQIASRSTTRHSVSQSLDLLTAFELWVAQRACALGRPFEQSDSGVFDADSFAEAIAANPGRSDTGRVPNPPDPPDIVNALDRLLGLGLLWGDASSLRPVRAMASSLTTADPETIPDPHAPRFDDAPHQPGDLVDKVAAGSAFELVRRIDVLVEHCDHQPATLVKSGELASRETRTFGALLDLPAPVAGVHLKIARAAGLLGAMPGSDLKLIPTRGFDEWQSLTLAAQWQLLAAAWLDQHERPASAWLKRLTLQGIASIGDFVVLTPEQLHTWVSWQRPRRVPATARLTASILDQAAWVGVTGLGALASFGAALVAATSEITAVSPSASEPSCLAGLLPPRVDHVLVQADLTAIAPGPLDGEAARDLGSLADVESRGGATVYRFSAASLQRAYRLGWRVPDIVSTLERRSRTPLPQPLLYLVHDLKRLPSPNEAFRADQSVSAGHFVHSGPLRAPHSEPEPSMPAEITFAAAQRLVQAIRHTEADAPEESSARPQTSNRIDSPLDTLREAVETGEVVWFGYVDTRGASGERLVLAKSVGEGRLQARDSRTDEALTVPLRRITSAHIIRRTT
;
A
#
# COMPACT_ATOMS: atom_id res chain seq x y z
N MET A 1 -1.13 14.67 -49.76
CA MET A 1 -1.21 15.50 -48.53
C MET A 1 -2.21 14.85 -47.59
N ALA A 2 -1.73 13.99 -46.69
CA ALA A 2 -2.54 13.54 -45.55
C ALA A 2 -2.63 14.73 -44.56
N PRO A 3 -3.80 14.99 -43.95
CA PRO A 3 -3.94 16.11 -43.03
C PRO A 3 -2.99 15.90 -41.84
N HIS A 4 -2.16 16.89 -41.54
CA HIS A 4 -1.39 16.93 -40.30
C HIS A 4 -2.38 16.82 -39.13
N ALA A 5 -2.18 15.83 -38.25
CA ALA A 5 -2.91 15.80 -36.98
C ALA A 5 -2.64 17.14 -36.27
N ASP A 6 -3.70 17.89 -36.00
CA ASP A 6 -3.62 19.24 -35.43
C ASP A 6 -2.99 19.14 -34.02
N THR A 7 -1.91 19.87 -33.76
CA THR A 7 -1.22 19.90 -32.46
C THR A 7 -2.25 20.20 -31.35
N PRO A 8 -2.34 19.38 -30.29
CA PRO A 8 -3.35 19.57 -29.26
C PRO A 8 -3.17 20.93 -28.58
N ARG A 9 -4.19 21.79 -28.66
CA ARG A 9 -4.13 23.17 -28.13
C ARG A 9 -4.36 23.25 -26.63
N THR A 10 -4.89 22.18 -26.03
CA THR A 10 -5.19 22.06 -24.61
C THR A 10 -4.88 20.66 -24.08
N LEU A 11 -4.62 20.55 -22.78
CA LEU A 11 -4.47 19.26 -22.11
C LEU A 11 -5.71 18.38 -22.24
N THR A 12 -6.92 18.95 -22.20
CA THR A 12 -8.17 18.21 -22.40
C THR A 12 -8.21 17.53 -23.76
N GLN A 13 -7.82 18.23 -24.83
CA GLN A 13 -7.78 17.67 -26.19
C GLN A 13 -6.80 16.50 -26.27
N MET A 14 -5.59 16.68 -25.71
CA MET A 14 -4.59 15.62 -25.66
C MET A 14 -5.10 14.37 -24.92
N LEU A 15 -5.76 14.54 -23.76
CA LEU A 15 -6.33 13.42 -23.00
C LEU A 15 -7.47 12.71 -23.74
N ARG A 16 -8.25 13.43 -24.55
CA ARG A 16 -9.31 12.82 -25.37
C ARG A 16 -8.75 11.90 -26.46
N ASP A 17 -7.59 12.28 -27.01
CA ASP A 17 -6.90 11.54 -28.07
C ASP A 17 -6.11 10.33 -27.54
N TRP A 18 -5.88 10.23 -26.23
CA TRP A 18 -5.23 9.07 -25.61
C TRP A 18 -6.08 7.80 -25.69
N ASP A 19 -5.41 6.66 -25.77
CA ASP A 19 -6.08 5.36 -25.67
C ASP A 19 -6.54 5.05 -24.22
N ASP A 20 -7.44 4.07 -24.09
CA ASP A 20 -8.03 3.70 -22.80
C ASP A 20 -7.00 3.18 -21.81
N LYS A 21 -5.92 2.55 -22.30
CA LYS A 21 -4.87 1.99 -21.46
C LYS A 21 -4.01 3.12 -20.88
N ALA A 22 -3.67 4.12 -21.67
CA ALA A 22 -2.92 5.30 -21.26
C ALA A 22 -3.70 6.12 -20.22
N LEU A 23 -4.99 6.35 -20.47
CA LEU A 23 -5.87 7.02 -19.50
C LEU A 23 -6.04 6.21 -18.20
N ALA A 24 -6.19 4.89 -18.29
CA ALA A 24 -6.25 4.04 -17.12
C ALA A 24 -4.93 4.09 -16.31
N ARG A 25 -3.76 4.07 -16.99
CA ARG A 25 -2.45 4.23 -16.34
C ARG A 25 -2.29 5.59 -15.67
N LEU A 26 -2.81 6.67 -16.25
CA LEU A 26 -2.83 8.00 -15.62
C LEU A 26 -3.63 7.97 -14.31
N LEU A 27 -4.84 7.43 -14.32
CA LEU A 27 -5.69 7.33 -13.13
C LEU A 27 -5.09 6.41 -12.05
N MET A 28 -4.33 5.38 -12.45
CA MET A 28 -3.59 4.55 -11.51
C MET A 28 -2.37 5.26 -10.90
N SER A 29 -1.67 6.05 -11.70
CA SER A 29 -0.49 6.80 -11.26
C SER A 29 -0.87 8.04 -10.46
N ARG A 30 -2.06 8.59 -10.71
CA ARG A 30 -2.68 9.72 -9.99
C ARG A 30 -4.11 9.39 -9.52
N PRO A 31 -4.27 8.51 -8.50
CA PRO A 31 -5.60 8.11 -8.03
C PRO A 31 -6.46 9.25 -7.44
N ASP A 32 -5.86 10.39 -7.11
CA ASP A 32 -6.58 11.61 -6.70
C ASP A 32 -7.42 12.20 -7.85
N LEU A 33 -7.09 11.90 -9.12
CA LEU A 33 -7.89 12.31 -10.27
C LEU A 33 -9.22 11.57 -10.37
N ALA A 34 -9.29 10.37 -9.80
CA ALA A 34 -10.44 9.49 -9.90
C ALA A 34 -11.43 9.64 -8.73
N VAL A 35 -11.10 10.43 -7.70
CA VAL A 35 -11.95 10.63 -6.52
C VAL A 35 -12.23 12.13 -6.32
N PRO A 36 -13.49 12.59 -6.41
CA PRO A 36 -14.70 11.84 -6.77
C PRO A 36 -14.70 11.42 -8.25
N ALA A 37 -15.47 10.41 -8.65
CA ALA A 37 -15.45 9.90 -10.03
C ALA A 37 -15.65 11.02 -11.08
N PRO A 38 -14.69 11.26 -12.00
CA PRO A 38 -14.83 12.27 -13.05
C PRO A 38 -15.89 11.87 -14.09
N THR A 39 -16.61 12.84 -14.64
CA THR A 39 -17.65 12.61 -15.66
C THR A 39 -17.19 12.89 -17.09
N ASP A 40 -16.10 13.63 -17.28
CA ASP A 40 -15.56 14.06 -18.57
C ASP A 40 -14.03 14.26 -18.52
N TYR A 41 -13.39 14.41 -19.68
CA TYR A 41 -11.94 14.65 -19.77
C TYR A 41 -11.52 16.01 -19.23
N SER A 42 -12.41 17.01 -19.25
CA SER A 42 -12.11 18.36 -18.76
C SER A 42 -11.91 18.36 -17.24
N GLN A 43 -12.64 17.52 -16.50
CA GLN A 43 -12.43 17.32 -15.06
C GLN A 43 -11.10 16.66 -14.75
N ILE A 44 -10.71 15.64 -15.52
CA ILE A 44 -9.38 15.01 -15.38
C ILE A 44 -8.29 16.05 -15.64
N ALA A 45 -8.39 16.79 -16.75
CA ALA A 45 -7.44 17.85 -17.10
C ALA A 45 -7.36 18.90 -15.98
N SER A 46 -8.49 19.45 -15.54
CA SER A 46 -8.55 20.45 -14.47
C SER A 46 -7.87 19.96 -13.18
N ARG A 47 -8.23 18.78 -12.69
CA ARG A 47 -7.66 18.19 -11.47
C ARG A 47 -6.16 17.92 -11.60
N SER A 48 -5.72 17.43 -12.76
CA SER A 48 -4.30 17.14 -13.03
C SER A 48 -3.41 18.38 -13.00
N THR A 49 -3.98 19.56 -13.19
CA THR A 49 -3.25 20.84 -13.13
C THR A 49 -3.29 21.52 -11.76
N THR A 50 -4.00 20.96 -10.78
CA THR A 50 -4.05 21.54 -9.43
C THR A 50 -2.70 21.42 -8.71
N ARG A 51 -2.38 22.42 -7.87
CA ARG A 51 -1.11 22.43 -7.12
C ARG A 51 -0.94 21.18 -6.24
N HIS A 52 -2.01 20.70 -5.61
CA HIS A 52 -1.97 19.53 -4.74
C HIS A 52 -1.64 18.25 -5.54
N SER A 53 -2.39 18.00 -6.61
CA SER A 53 -2.20 16.82 -7.47
C SER A 53 -0.82 16.81 -8.14
N VAL A 54 -0.37 17.98 -8.62
CA VAL A 54 0.99 18.12 -9.18
C VAL A 54 2.05 17.87 -8.11
N SER A 55 1.89 18.42 -6.90
CA SER A 55 2.84 18.17 -5.81
C SER A 55 2.96 16.69 -5.49
N GLN A 56 1.83 15.98 -5.36
CA GLN A 56 1.82 14.53 -5.11
C GLN A 56 2.52 13.76 -6.24
N SER A 57 2.32 14.16 -7.49
CA SER A 57 2.99 13.53 -8.65
C SER A 57 4.51 13.77 -8.63
N LEU A 58 4.94 15.00 -8.31
CA LEU A 58 6.35 15.34 -8.18
C LEU A 58 7.03 14.58 -7.04
N ASP A 59 6.30 14.25 -5.97
CA ASP A 59 6.82 13.44 -4.86
C ASP A 59 7.10 11.97 -5.24
N LEU A 60 6.61 11.51 -6.40
CA LEU A 60 6.83 10.15 -6.92
C LEU A 60 7.96 10.05 -7.96
N LEU A 61 8.49 11.20 -8.38
CA LEU A 61 9.55 11.25 -9.39
C LEU A 61 10.91 10.93 -8.77
N THR A 62 11.77 10.30 -9.57
CA THR A 62 13.19 10.12 -9.26
C THR A 62 13.94 11.44 -9.34
N ALA A 63 15.15 11.49 -8.79
CA ALA A 63 16.08 12.60 -8.95
C ALA A 63 16.31 12.95 -10.44
N PHE A 64 16.50 11.92 -11.27
CA PHE A 64 16.62 12.08 -12.72
C PHE A 64 15.35 12.70 -13.35
N GLU A 65 14.17 12.20 -13.01
CA GLU A 65 12.90 12.71 -13.56
C GLU A 65 12.58 14.13 -13.10
N LEU A 66 12.92 14.48 -11.85
CA LEU A 66 12.80 15.85 -11.36
C LEU A 66 13.79 16.78 -12.06
N TRP A 67 15.01 16.32 -12.30
CA TRP A 67 16.00 17.05 -13.07
C TRP A 67 15.46 17.35 -14.47
N VAL A 68 14.93 16.34 -15.19
CA VAL A 68 14.30 16.50 -16.51
C VAL A 68 13.10 17.45 -16.44
N ALA A 69 12.21 17.30 -15.46
CA ALA A 69 11.04 18.16 -15.28
C ALA A 69 11.43 19.63 -15.07
N GLN A 70 12.46 19.89 -14.26
CA GLN A 70 13.00 21.23 -14.04
C GLN A 70 13.62 21.82 -15.31
N ARG A 71 14.41 21.03 -16.06
CA ARG A 71 14.99 21.47 -17.34
C ARG A 71 13.90 21.78 -18.37
N ALA A 72 12.87 20.93 -18.47
CA ALA A 72 11.70 21.18 -19.31
C ALA A 72 10.96 22.47 -18.90
N CYS A 73 10.84 22.77 -17.59
CA CYS A 73 10.26 24.04 -17.12
C CYS A 73 11.13 25.25 -17.48
N ALA A 74 12.45 25.13 -17.39
CA ALA A 74 13.40 26.19 -17.73
C ALA A 74 13.40 26.51 -19.24
N LEU A 75 13.27 25.47 -20.08
CA LEU A 75 13.12 25.61 -21.54
C LEU A 75 11.72 26.12 -21.92
N GLY A 76 10.70 25.84 -21.10
CA GLY A 76 9.28 26.05 -21.36
C GLY A 76 8.74 27.49 -21.29
N ARG A 77 9.54 28.52 -21.58
CA ARG A 77 8.94 29.70 -22.24
C ARG A 77 8.61 29.26 -23.66
N PRO A 78 7.46 29.61 -24.26
CA PRO A 78 7.20 29.26 -25.65
C PRO A 78 8.39 29.75 -26.46
N PHE A 79 9.17 28.83 -27.01
CA PHE A 79 10.22 29.18 -27.95
C PHE A 79 9.49 29.85 -29.12
N GLU A 80 9.69 31.15 -29.30
CA GLU A 80 9.41 31.75 -30.60
C GLU A 80 10.36 31.07 -31.59
N GLN A 81 9.73 30.45 -32.58
CA GLN A 81 10.29 29.70 -33.70
C GLN A 81 11.76 30.01 -34.01
N SER A 82 12.60 28.97 -34.04
CA SER A 82 13.69 28.95 -35.02
C SER A 82 13.11 28.61 -36.39
N ASP A 83 13.66 29.21 -37.45
CA ASP A 83 13.20 29.20 -38.85
C ASP A 83 13.05 27.80 -39.53
N SER A 84 13.19 26.70 -38.78
CA SER A 84 13.13 25.32 -39.30
C SER A 84 11.92 24.49 -38.81
N GLY A 85 11.09 25.02 -37.90
CA GLY A 85 9.68 24.65 -37.79
C GLY A 85 9.29 23.25 -37.25
N VAL A 86 10.22 22.39 -36.82
CA VAL A 86 9.88 21.12 -36.16
C VAL A 86 10.95 20.82 -35.10
N PHE A 87 10.56 20.77 -33.83
CA PHE A 87 11.32 19.99 -32.84
C PHE A 87 10.74 18.57 -32.83
N ASP A 88 11.53 17.55 -32.58
CA ASP A 88 11.03 16.23 -32.18
C ASP A 88 11.47 15.96 -30.74
N ALA A 89 10.94 14.90 -30.12
CA ALA A 89 11.29 14.56 -28.73
C ALA A 89 12.80 14.37 -28.55
N ASP A 90 13.50 13.90 -29.59
CA ASP A 90 14.95 13.72 -29.62
C ASP A 90 15.68 15.07 -29.60
N SER A 91 15.27 16.03 -30.42
CA SER A 91 15.81 17.40 -30.42
C SER A 91 15.56 18.11 -29.08
N PHE A 92 14.42 17.85 -28.43
CA PHE A 92 14.11 18.38 -27.10
C PHE A 92 14.98 17.73 -26.01
N ALA A 93 15.23 16.42 -26.10
CA ALA A 93 16.16 15.71 -25.24
C ALA A 93 17.60 16.24 -25.40
N GLU A 94 18.04 16.50 -26.63
CA GLU A 94 19.33 17.14 -26.91
C GLU A 94 19.42 18.56 -26.30
N ALA A 95 18.36 19.35 -26.40
CA ALA A 95 18.31 20.69 -25.79
C ALA A 95 18.37 20.64 -24.25
N ILE A 96 17.73 19.65 -23.63
CA ILE A 96 17.82 19.38 -22.19
C ILE A 96 19.26 18.97 -21.82
N ALA A 97 19.85 18.03 -22.57
CA ALA A 97 21.22 17.57 -22.36
C ALA A 97 22.25 18.72 -22.50
N ALA A 98 22.03 19.63 -23.47
CA ALA A 98 22.87 20.80 -23.70
C ALA A 98 22.75 21.88 -22.60
N ASN A 99 21.75 21.78 -21.71
CA ASN A 99 21.54 22.71 -20.60
C ASN A 99 21.46 21.97 -19.25
N PRO A 100 22.57 21.38 -18.77
CA PRO A 100 22.54 20.47 -17.63
C PRO A 100 22.28 21.14 -16.27
N GLY A 101 22.31 22.47 -16.21
CA GLY A 101 22.20 23.22 -14.95
C GLY A 101 23.42 23.04 -14.02
N ARG A 102 23.24 23.34 -12.74
CA ARG A 102 24.20 23.05 -11.65
C ARG A 102 23.53 22.10 -10.65
N SER A 103 24.23 21.06 -10.22
CA SER A 103 23.74 20.17 -9.14
C SER A 103 23.89 20.82 -7.76
N ASP A 104 23.23 20.21 -6.77
CA ASP A 104 23.38 20.50 -5.32
C ASP A 104 24.81 20.40 -4.78
N THR A 105 25.70 19.68 -5.48
CA THR A 105 27.13 19.62 -5.18
C THR A 105 27.96 20.72 -5.87
N GLY A 106 27.31 21.65 -6.60
CA GLY A 106 27.97 22.69 -7.39
C GLY A 106 28.66 22.18 -8.67
N ARG A 107 28.60 20.87 -8.94
CA ARG A 107 29.15 20.25 -10.14
C ARG A 107 28.16 20.35 -11.30
N VAL A 108 28.66 20.61 -12.50
CA VAL A 108 27.89 20.39 -13.74
C VAL A 108 27.84 18.88 -13.98
N PRO A 109 26.66 18.23 -13.91
CA PRO A 109 26.56 16.81 -14.21
C PRO A 109 27.00 16.54 -15.65
N ASN A 110 27.58 15.38 -15.91
CA ASN A 110 27.66 14.92 -17.30
C ASN A 110 26.22 14.85 -17.85
N PRO A 111 25.98 15.29 -19.10
CA PRO A 111 24.65 15.18 -19.68
C PRO A 111 24.23 13.69 -19.70
N PRO A 112 23.03 13.36 -19.20
CA PRO A 112 22.46 12.03 -19.33
C PRO A 112 22.25 11.66 -20.80
N ASP A 113 22.13 10.36 -21.09
CA ASP A 113 21.92 9.88 -22.45
C ASP A 113 20.55 10.34 -22.98
N PRO A 114 20.45 10.87 -24.23
CA PRO A 114 19.18 11.37 -24.78
C PRO A 114 18.00 10.37 -24.72
N PRO A 115 18.18 9.06 -24.96
CA PRO A 115 17.09 8.08 -24.82
C PRO A 115 16.49 8.01 -23.41
N ASP A 116 17.31 8.17 -22.36
CA ASP A 116 16.82 8.19 -20.98
C ASP A 116 15.99 9.45 -20.72
N ILE A 117 16.39 10.58 -21.31
CA ILE A 117 15.64 11.83 -21.22
C ILE A 117 14.29 11.67 -21.92
N VAL A 118 14.24 11.04 -23.10
CA VAL A 118 12.98 10.73 -23.80
C VAL A 118 12.06 9.87 -22.94
N ASN A 119 12.58 8.80 -22.32
CA ASN A 119 11.80 7.95 -21.40
C ASN A 119 11.25 8.75 -20.21
N ALA A 120 12.03 9.67 -19.65
CA ALA A 120 11.57 10.54 -18.58
C ALA A 120 10.49 11.53 -19.06
N LEU A 121 10.63 12.10 -20.26
CA LEU A 121 9.61 12.97 -20.87
C LEU A 121 8.30 12.21 -21.12
N ASP A 122 8.37 10.98 -21.63
CA ASP A 122 7.21 10.10 -21.82
C ASP A 122 6.53 9.79 -20.49
N ARG A 123 7.30 9.56 -19.42
CA ARG A 123 6.74 9.39 -18.08
C ARG A 123 6.05 10.67 -17.57
N LEU A 124 6.64 11.85 -17.76
CA LEU A 124 6.04 13.13 -17.38
C LEU A 124 4.77 13.43 -18.19
N LEU A 125 4.75 13.08 -19.48
CA LEU A 125 3.56 13.11 -20.34
C LEU A 125 2.49 12.15 -19.81
N GLY A 126 2.85 10.91 -19.52
CA GLY A 126 1.96 9.88 -18.97
C GLY A 126 1.35 10.26 -17.61
N LEU A 127 2.04 11.11 -16.83
CA LEU A 127 1.54 11.69 -15.59
C LEU A 127 0.69 12.96 -15.80
N GLY A 128 0.58 13.49 -17.02
CA GLY A 128 -0.10 14.75 -17.31
C GLY A 128 0.60 15.97 -16.71
N LEU A 129 1.92 15.88 -16.48
CA LEU A 129 2.77 16.99 -16.03
C LEU A 129 3.29 17.82 -17.23
N LEU A 130 3.41 17.16 -18.38
CA LEU A 130 3.64 17.76 -19.69
C LEU A 130 2.39 17.56 -20.57
N TRP A 131 2.25 18.40 -21.58
CA TRP A 131 1.25 18.24 -22.64
C TRP A 131 1.73 18.83 -23.96
N GLY A 132 1.17 18.36 -25.08
CA GLY A 132 1.57 18.77 -26.42
C GLY A 132 1.77 17.58 -27.33
N ASP A 133 2.41 17.81 -28.48
CA ASP A 133 2.87 16.76 -29.39
C ASP A 133 4.40 16.62 -29.34
N ALA A 134 4.95 15.71 -30.14
CA ALA A 134 6.38 15.49 -30.27
C ALA A 134 7.17 16.76 -30.62
N SER A 135 6.49 17.76 -31.18
CA SER A 135 7.06 19.03 -31.66
C SER A 135 6.87 20.24 -30.77
N SER A 136 6.04 20.14 -29.73
CA SER A 136 5.81 21.23 -28.78
C SER A 136 5.36 20.69 -27.43
N LEU A 137 6.31 20.22 -26.62
CA LEU A 137 6.05 19.85 -25.21
C LEU A 137 5.97 21.08 -24.30
N ARG A 138 4.92 21.13 -23.48
CA ARG A 138 4.63 22.26 -22.58
C ARG A 138 4.44 21.78 -21.14
N PRO A 139 5.12 22.39 -20.15
CA PRO A 139 4.88 22.09 -18.76
C PRO A 139 3.53 22.64 -18.29
N VAL A 140 2.86 21.91 -17.42
CA VAL A 140 1.69 22.43 -16.70
C VAL A 140 2.14 23.58 -15.78
N ARG A 141 1.36 24.68 -15.77
CA ARG A 141 1.70 25.90 -15.02
C ARG A 141 1.98 25.64 -13.53
N ALA A 142 1.23 24.74 -12.90
CA ALA A 142 1.44 24.38 -11.50
C ALA A 142 2.79 23.68 -11.26
N MET A 143 3.27 22.85 -12.21
CA MET A 143 4.60 22.23 -12.14
C MET A 143 5.69 23.28 -12.24
N ALA A 144 5.61 24.16 -13.25
CA ALA A 144 6.55 25.28 -13.39
C ALA A 144 6.57 26.14 -12.11
N SER A 145 5.40 26.46 -11.56
CA SER A 145 5.28 27.26 -10.34
C SER A 145 5.82 26.56 -9.09
N SER A 146 5.80 25.23 -9.04
CA SER A 146 6.34 24.43 -7.92
C SER A 146 7.86 24.21 -8.03
N LEU A 147 8.41 24.23 -9.25
CA LEU A 147 9.82 23.98 -9.51
C LEU A 147 10.66 25.26 -9.68
N THR A 148 10.02 26.42 -9.92
CA THR A 148 10.71 27.71 -10.13
C THR A 148 11.07 28.45 -8.83
N THR A 149 10.51 28.05 -7.68
CA THR A 149 10.68 28.75 -6.37
C THR A 149 11.72 28.14 -5.44
N ALA A 150 12.46 27.12 -5.88
CA ALA A 150 13.59 26.56 -5.14
C ALA A 150 14.88 27.01 -5.82
N ASP A 151 15.86 27.41 -5.02
CA ASP A 151 17.20 27.82 -5.43
C ASP A 151 17.73 26.93 -6.59
N PRO A 152 18.15 27.49 -7.75
CA PRO A 152 18.70 26.73 -8.87
C PRO A 152 19.94 25.88 -8.50
N GLU A 153 20.49 26.05 -7.29
CA GLU A 153 21.55 25.23 -6.70
C GLU A 153 21.04 24.00 -5.90
N THR A 154 19.74 23.65 -5.95
CA THR A 154 19.17 22.50 -5.20
C THR A 154 18.61 21.39 -6.09
N ILE A 155 19.26 21.14 -7.23
CA ILE A 155 18.85 20.08 -8.15
C ILE A 155 19.50 18.77 -7.72
N PRO A 156 18.73 17.69 -7.47
CA PRO A 156 19.29 16.38 -7.22
C PRO A 156 20.18 15.92 -8.39
N ASP A 157 21.29 15.24 -8.10
CA ASP A 157 22.15 14.66 -9.13
C ASP A 157 21.33 13.72 -10.05
N PRO A 158 21.27 13.96 -11.37
CA PRO A 158 20.53 13.11 -12.29
C PRO A 158 21.12 11.70 -12.44
N HIS A 159 22.37 11.49 -12.02
CA HIS A 159 23.02 10.18 -12.16
C HIS A 159 22.63 9.25 -11.02
N ALA A 160 22.12 8.07 -11.38
CA ALA A 160 21.81 7.03 -10.40
C ALA A 160 23.09 6.64 -9.61
N PRO A 161 23.01 6.50 -8.28
CA PRO A 161 24.15 6.08 -7.49
C PRO A 161 24.58 4.67 -7.90
N ARG A 162 25.88 4.50 -8.14
CA ARG A 162 26.50 3.21 -8.50
C ARG A 162 27.18 2.60 -7.29
N PHE A 163 27.14 1.27 -7.22
CA PHE A 163 27.69 0.49 -6.11
C PHE A 163 28.54 -0.66 -6.65
N ASP A 164 29.47 -0.36 -7.56
CA ASP A 164 30.25 -1.36 -8.32
C ASP A 164 31.12 -2.25 -7.41
N ASP A 165 31.52 -1.74 -6.23
CA ASP A 165 32.33 -2.46 -5.23
C ASP A 165 31.49 -3.21 -4.17
N ALA A 166 30.17 -3.30 -4.36
CA ALA A 166 29.31 -3.96 -3.38
C ALA A 166 29.60 -5.48 -3.31
N PRO A 167 29.77 -6.04 -2.11
CA PRO A 167 30.11 -7.45 -1.96
C PRO A 167 28.96 -8.35 -2.42
N HIS A 168 29.31 -9.46 -3.07
CA HIS A 168 28.38 -10.47 -3.56
C HIS A 168 28.44 -11.73 -2.69
N GLN A 169 27.29 -12.30 -2.35
CA GLN A 169 27.20 -13.54 -1.56
C GLN A 169 26.89 -14.76 -2.44
N PRO A 170 27.32 -15.99 -2.08
CA PRO A 170 26.90 -17.19 -2.80
C PRO A 170 25.38 -17.37 -2.71
N GLY A 171 24.68 -17.37 -3.85
CA GLY A 171 23.21 -17.35 -3.87
C GLY A 171 22.57 -18.56 -3.18
N ASP A 172 23.18 -19.75 -3.27
CA ASP A 172 22.69 -20.95 -2.58
C ASP A 172 22.75 -20.82 -1.06
N LEU A 173 23.77 -20.12 -0.54
CA LEU A 173 23.94 -19.86 0.88
C LEU A 173 22.97 -18.77 1.36
N VAL A 174 22.79 -17.71 0.57
CA VAL A 174 21.77 -16.67 0.82
C VAL A 174 20.40 -17.31 0.96
N ASP A 175 20.02 -18.13 -0.02
CA ASP A 175 18.72 -18.79 -0.05
C ASP A 175 18.51 -19.75 1.13
N LYS A 176 19.53 -20.55 1.50
CA LYS A 176 19.46 -21.44 2.67
C LYS A 176 19.29 -20.67 3.98
N VAL A 177 20.05 -19.59 4.18
CA VAL A 177 19.97 -18.77 5.40
C VAL A 177 18.61 -18.09 5.48
N ALA A 178 18.14 -17.51 4.38
CA ALA A 178 16.83 -16.88 4.30
C ALA A 178 15.70 -17.89 4.53
N ALA A 179 15.80 -19.10 3.97
CA ALA A 179 14.82 -20.18 4.17
C ALA A 179 14.76 -20.64 5.64
N GLY A 180 15.89 -20.68 6.34
CA GLY A 180 15.94 -20.92 7.77
C GLY A 180 15.16 -19.88 8.58
N SER A 181 15.36 -18.58 8.28
CA SER A 181 14.59 -17.50 8.90
C SER A 181 13.10 -17.57 8.55
N ALA A 182 12.77 -17.89 7.29
CA ALA A 182 11.39 -18.06 6.83
C ALA A 182 10.66 -19.18 7.59
N PHE A 183 11.32 -20.33 7.75
CA PHE A 183 10.80 -21.47 8.53
C PHE A 183 10.56 -21.09 9.98
N GLU A 184 11.52 -20.40 10.60
CA GLU A 184 11.44 -19.99 12.00
C GLU A 184 10.34 -18.94 12.23
N LEU A 185 10.12 -18.02 11.28
CA LEU A 185 8.99 -17.10 11.32
C LEU A 185 7.67 -17.87 11.35
N VAL A 186 7.46 -18.81 10.41
CA VAL A 186 6.24 -19.63 10.34
C VAL A 186 6.00 -20.36 11.66
N ARG A 187 7.05 -21.01 12.20
CA ARG A 187 6.98 -21.73 13.48
C ARG A 187 6.59 -20.79 14.64
N ARG A 188 7.18 -19.61 14.72
CA ARG A 188 6.91 -18.62 15.79
C ARG A 188 5.51 -18.04 15.72
N ILE A 189 4.99 -17.82 14.52
CA ILE A 189 3.62 -17.33 14.33
C ILE A 189 2.61 -18.39 14.79
N ASP A 190 2.84 -19.67 14.47
CA ASP A 190 2.01 -20.77 14.98
C ASP A 190 1.98 -20.80 16.52
N VAL A 191 3.16 -20.73 17.17
CA VAL A 191 3.27 -20.65 18.64
C VAL A 191 2.51 -19.46 19.21
N LEU A 192 2.66 -18.30 18.59
CA LEU A 192 2.08 -17.05 19.06
C LEU A 192 0.55 -17.08 18.96
N VAL A 193 0.00 -17.55 17.84
CA VAL A 193 -1.45 -17.58 17.62
C VAL A 193 -2.11 -18.59 18.53
N GLU A 194 -1.51 -19.77 18.71
CA GLU A 194 -2.02 -20.78 19.65
C GLU A 194 -1.96 -20.30 21.10
N HIS A 195 -0.92 -19.56 21.49
CA HIS A 195 -0.90 -18.92 22.80
C HIS A 195 -2.08 -17.95 22.98
N CYS A 196 -2.43 -17.18 21.95
CA CYS A 196 -3.57 -16.25 21.99
C CYS A 196 -4.92 -16.98 22.08
N ASP A 197 -5.02 -18.23 21.61
CA ASP A 197 -6.21 -19.07 21.76
C ASP A 197 -6.50 -19.37 23.25
N HIS A 198 -5.46 -19.75 23.98
CA HIS A 198 -5.56 -20.08 25.41
C HIS A 198 -5.55 -18.84 26.32
N GLN A 199 -4.77 -17.82 25.94
CA GLN A 199 -4.56 -16.60 26.72
C GLN A 199 -4.66 -15.37 25.78
N PRO A 200 -5.87 -14.81 25.61
CA PRO A 200 -6.09 -13.68 24.70
C PRO A 200 -5.19 -12.49 25.03
N ALA A 201 -4.43 -12.02 24.04
CA ALA A 201 -3.50 -10.92 24.20
C ALA A 201 -4.23 -9.58 24.36
N THR A 202 -3.70 -8.67 25.18
CA THR A 202 -4.33 -7.37 25.43
C THR A 202 -3.65 -6.22 24.67
N LEU A 203 -4.44 -5.46 23.92
CA LEU A 203 -4.05 -4.22 23.28
C LEU A 203 -4.30 -3.01 24.19
N VAL A 204 -3.49 -1.97 23.99
CA VAL A 204 -3.76 -0.62 24.50
C VAL A 204 -4.77 0.09 23.60
N LYS A 205 -5.34 1.22 24.07
CA LYS A 205 -6.36 1.99 23.34
C LYS A 205 -5.92 2.48 21.95
N SER A 206 -4.61 2.61 21.72
CA SER A 206 -4.05 2.94 20.40
C SER A 206 -4.06 1.75 19.41
N GLY A 207 -4.49 0.56 19.84
CA GLY A 207 -4.47 -0.66 19.02
C GLY A 207 -3.10 -1.35 18.96
N GLU A 208 -2.12 -0.88 19.73
CA GLU A 208 -0.82 -1.52 19.93
C GLU A 208 -0.86 -2.54 21.08
N LEU A 209 0.15 -3.41 21.20
CA LEU A 209 0.26 -4.26 22.38
C LEU A 209 0.58 -3.46 23.63
N ALA A 210 0.00 -3.88 24.76
CA ALA A 210 0.52 -3.45 26.04
C ALA A 210 1.97 -3.92 26.22
N SER A 211 2.84 -3.07 26.80
CA SER A 211 4.27 -3.38 26.99
C SER A 211 4.53 -4.64 27.85
N ARG A 212 3.53 -5.07 28.63
CA ARG A 212 3.55 -6.36 29.33
C ARG A 212 3.43 -7.52 28.34
N GLU A 213 2.47 -7.47 27.42
CA GLU A 213 2.26 -8.51 26.41
C GLU A 213 3.46 -8.65 25.48
N THR A 214 4.07 -7.53 25.06
CA THR A 214 5.28 -7.59 24.22
C THR A 214 6.44 -8.31 24.92
N ARG A 215 6.57 -8.16 26.25
CA ARG A 215 7.57 -8.92 27.03
C ARG A 215 7.18 -10.39 27.19
N THR A 216 5.89 -10.69 27.40
CA THR A 216 5.39 -12.06 27.45
C THR A 216 5.69 -12.79 26.15
N PHE A 217 5.37 -12.19 25.01
CA PHE A 217 5.66 -12.77 23.70
C PHE A 217 7.15 -12.85 23.39
N GLY A 218 7.95 -11.86 23.83
CA GLY A 218 9.41 -11.95 23.74
C GLY A 218 9.96 -13.17 24.49
N ALA A 219 9.48 -13.44 25.71
CA ALA A 219 9.87 -14.62 26.47
C ALA A 219 9.34 -15.93 25.86
N LEU A 220 8.10 -15.94 25.35
CA LEU A 220 7.49 -17.10 24.71
C LEU A 220 8.24 -17.54 23.44
N LEU A 221 8.64 -16.56 22.62
CA LEU A 221 9.27 -16.81 21.32
C LEU A 221 10.81 -16.83 21.38
N ASP A 222 11.40 -16.61 22.55
CA ASP A 222 12.84 -16.41 22.76
C ASP A 222 13.42 -15.30 21.84
N LEU A 223 12.76 -14.14 21.88
CA LEU A 223 13.06 -13.00 21.02
C LEU A 223 13.16 -11.70 21.81
N PRO A 224 13.98 -10.74 21.33
CA PRO A 224 13.89 -9.38 21.82
C PRO A 224 12.46 -8.85 21.65
N ALA A 225 11.94 -8.18 22.68
CA ALA A 225 10.56 -7.68 22.71
C ALA A 225 10.14 -6.88 21.45
N PRO A 226 10.99 -6.00 20.86
CA PRO A 226 10.63 -5.32 19.61
C PRO A 226 10.37 -6.27 18.44
N VAL A 227 11.12 -7.36 18.33
CA VAL A 227 10.99 -8.38 17.27
C VAL A 227 9.69 -9.16 17.43
N ALA A 228 9.38 -9.59 18.66
CA ALA A 228 8.11 -10.25 18.96
C ALA A 228 6.90 -9.35 18.62
N GLY A 229 7.03 -8.03 18.87
CA GLY A 229 6.04 -7.05 18.44
C GLY A 229 5.83 -7.02 16.92
N VAL A 230 6.90 -7.13 16.12
CA VAL A 230 6.81 -7.24 14.66
C VAL A 230 6.07 -8.52 14.25
N HIS A 231 6.41 -9.67 14.82
CA HIS A 231 5.73 -10.94 14.50
C HIS A 231 4.24 -10.89 14.78
N LEU A 232 3.81 -10.30 15.90
CA LEU A 232 2.38 -10.13 16.15
C LEU A 232 1.72 -9.27 15.07
N LYS A 233 2.35 -8.15 14.72
CA LYS A 233 1.80 -7.23 13.73
C LYS A 233 1.66 -7.92 12.37
N ILE A 234 2.62 -8.76 12.00
CA ILE A 234 2.54 -9.62 10.82
C ILE A 234 1.36 -10.59 10.95
N ALA A 235 1.21 -11.31 12.07
CA ALA A 235 0.08 -12.22 12.29
C ALA A 235 -1.28 -11.50 12.17
N ARG A 236 -1.38 -10.28 12.68
CA ARG A 236 -2.60 -9.46 12.58
C ARG A 236 -2.85 -8.97 11.15
N ALA A 237 -1.82 -8.48 10.47
CA ALA A 237 -1.91 -8.03 9.08
C ALA A 237 -2.25 -9.18 8.12
N ALA A 238 -1.73 -10.38 8.41
CA ALA A 238 -2.05 -11.64 7.76
C ALA A 238 -3.47 -12.14 8.06
N GLY A 239 -4.20 -11.49 8.96
CA GLY A 239 -5.55 -11.87 9.36
C GLY A 239 -5.61 -13.10 10.25
N LEU A 240 -4.49 -13.60 10.79
CA LEU A 240 -4.46 -14.78 11.68
C LEU A 240 -4.98 -14.48 13.08
N LEU A 241 -4.84 -13.22 13.52
CA LEU A 241 -5.38 -12.71 14.79
C LEU A 241 -6.35 -11.56 14.55
N GLY A 242 -7.45 -11.56 15.29
CA GLY A 242 -8.51 -10.56 15.22
C GLY A 242 -8.99 -10.14 16.60
N ALA A 243 -9.75 -9.04 16.64
CA ALA A 243 -10.38 -8.58 17.86
C ALA A 243 -11.46 -9.56 18.35
N MET A 244 -11.51 -9.77 19.65
CA MET A 244 -12.54 -10.57 20.31
C MET A 244 -13.91 -9.88 20.18
N PRO A 245 -15.00 -10.60 19.86
CA PRO A 245 -16.34 -10.03 19.88
C PRO A 245 -16.67 -9.40 21.23
N GLY A 246 -17.07 -8.13 21.24
CA GLY A 246 -17.37 -7.38 22.47
C GLY A 246 -16.14 -6.75 23.16
N SER A 247 -14.92 -6.97 22.65
CA SER A 247 -13.72 -6.27 23.12
C SER A 247 -12.68 -6.10 22.01
N ASP A 248 -12.61 -4.89 21.45
CA ASP A 248 -11.61 -4.52 20.44
C ASP A 248 -10.16 -4.52 20.96
N LEU A 249 -9.98 -4.71 22.27
CA LEU A 249 -8.69 -4.71 22.94
C LEU A 249 -8.17 -6.10 23.25
N LYS A 250 -8.89 -7.17 22.94
CA LYS A 250 -8.40 -8.54 23.12
C LYS A 250 -8.22 -9.22 21.78
N LEU A 251 -7.06 -9.85 21.57
CA LEU A 251 -6.77 -10.59 20.36
C LEU A 251 -7.01 -12.09 20.56
N ILE A 252 -7.66 -12.69 19.58
CA ILE A 252 -7.93 -14.14 19.47
C ILE A 252 -7.63 -14.63 18.05
N PRO A 253 -7.38 -15.93 17.84
CA PRO A 253 -7.30 -16.53 16.51
C PRO A 253 -8.55 -16.25 15.66
N THR A 254 -8.36 -16.15 14.36
CA THR A 254 -9.45 -16.06 13.38
C THR A 254 -9.56 -17.36 12.58
N ARG A 255 -10.62 -17.49 11.76
CA ARG A 255 -10.73 -18.57 10.75
C ARG A 255 -9.59 -18.59 9.74
N GLY A 256 -8.94 -17.44 9.51
CA GLY A 256 -7.77 -17.36 8.63
C GLY A 256 -6.59 -18.17 9.17
N PHE A 257 -6.53 -18.42 10.49
CA PHE A 257 -5.52 -19.30 11.07
C PHE A 257 -5.74 -20.78 10.69
N ASP A 258 -6.98 -21.26 10.71
CA ASP A 258 -7.32 -22.62 10.30
C ASP A 258 -6.97 -22.86 8.82
N GLU A 259 -7.32 -21.89 7.97
CA GLU A 259 -6.96 -21.90 6.54
C GLU A 259 -5.44 -21.89 6.37
N TRP A 260 -4.74 -21.02 7.09
CA TRP A 260 -3.28 -20.92 7.06
C TRP A 260 -2.59 -22.22 7.48
N GLN A 261 -3.08 -22.92 8.50
CA GLN A 261 -2.54 -24.22 8.92
C GLN A 261 -2.66 -25.33 7.86
N SER A 262 -3.60 -25.19 6.92
CA SER A 262 -3.75 -26.14 5.81
C SER A 262 -2.77 -25.91 4.65
N LEU A 263 -2.05 -24.78 4.64
CA LEU A 263 -1.12 -24.40 3.58
C LEU A 263 0.25 -25.11 3.69
N THR A 264 0.95 -25.19 2.56
CA THR A 264 2.38 -25.57 2.54
C THR A 264 3.21 -24.57 3.35
N LEU A 265 4.39 -24.96 3.86
CA LEU A 265 5.24 -24.02 4.62
C LEU A 265 5.66 -22.81 3.77
N ALA A 266 5.88 -23.00 2.46
CA ALA A 266 6.22 -21.92 1.54
C ALA A 266 5.04 -20.94 1.36
N ALA A 267 3.81 -21.45 1.20
CA ALA A 267 2.62 -20.61 1.13
C ALA A 267 2.31 -19.90 2.47
N GLN A 268 2.51 -20.59 3.60
CA GLN A 268 2.41 -19.98 4.92
C GLN A 268 3.36 -18.78 5.06
N TRP A 269 4.62 -18.95 4.66
CA TRP A 269 5.61 -17.88 4.66
C TRP A 269 5.23 -16.75 3.70
N GLN A 270 4.81 -17.07 2.47
CA GLN A 270 4.47 -16.07 1.46
C GLN A 270 3.35 -15.14 1.95
N LEU A 271 2.32 -15.69 2.61
CA LEU A 271 1.24 -14.91 3.20
C LEU A 271 1.76 -13.95 4.29
N LEU A 272 2.67 -14.42 5.15
CA LEU A 272 3.27 -13.60 6.21
C LEU A 272 4.21 -12.52 5.65
N ALA A 273 5.02 -12.85 4.66
CA ALA A 273 5.96 -11.92 4.04
C ALA A 273 5.23 -10.82 3.24
N ALA A 274 4.15 -11.18 2.54
CA ALA A 274 3.26 -10.22 1.87
C ALA A 274 2.58 -9.29 2.91
N ALA A 275 2.04 -9.85 4.00
CA ALA A 275 1.43 -9.07 5.08
C ALA A 275 2.43 -8.09 5.71
N TRP A 276 3.70 -8.48 5.86
CA TRP A 276 4.76 -7.59 6.34
C TRP A 276 5.07 -6.44 5.36
N LEU A 277 5.13 -6.72 4.06
CA LEU A 277 5.36 -5.71 3.02
C LEU A 277 4.23 -4.68 2.95
N ASP A 278 2.99 -5.14 3.10
CA ASP A 278 1.78 -4.31 2.96
C ASP A 278 1.46 -3.52 4.23
N GLN A 279 2.16 -3.78 5.32
CA GLN A 279 1.90 -3.13 6.60
C GLN A 279 2.32 -1.65 6.57
N HIS A 280 1.36 -0.76 6.79
CA HIS A 280 1.54 0.69 6.86
C HIS A 280 1.75 1.18 8.30
N GLU A 281 2.96 1.01 8.84
CA GLU A 281 3.32 1.59 10.14
C GLU A 281 4.37 2.68 10.00
N ARG A 282 4.23 3.77 10.76
CA ARG A 282 5.27 4.78 10.83
C ARG A 282 6.37 4.35 11.80
N PRO A 283 7.65 4.57 11.48
CA PRO A 283 8.15 5.25 10.26
C PRO A 283 8.37 4.32 9.04
N ALA A 284 8.35 3.00 9.19
CA ALA A 284 8.64 2.02 8.13
C ALA A 284 7.39 1.64 7.30
N SER A 285 6.85 2.60 6.55
CA SER A 285 5.65 2.40 5.73
C SER A 285 5.86 1.40 4.58
N ALA A 286 4.77 0.80 4.09
CA ALA A 286 4.80 -0.23 3.04
C ALA A 286 5.59 0.17 1.78
N TRP A 287 5.39 1.40 1.29
CA TRP A 287 6.09 1.89 0.09
C TRP A 287 7.61 1.95 0.31
N LEU A 288 8.07 2.32 1.51
CA LEU A 288 9.49 2.42 1.82
C LEU A 288 10.11 1.02 1.93
N LYS A 289 9.43 0.06 2.56
CA LYS A 289 9.89 -1.34 2.59
C LYS A 289 10.08 -1.89 1.19
N ARG A 290 9.06 -1.72 0.33
CA ARG A 290 9.10 -2.17 -1.07
C ARG A 290 10.23 -1.48 -1.83
N LEU A 291 10.34 -0.15 -1.72
CA LEU A 291 11.38 0.60 -2.40
C LEU A 291 12.79 0.16 -1.95
N THR A 292 13.02 0.02 -0.65
CA THR A 292 14.32 -0.47 -0.13
C THR A 292 14.70 -1.82 -0.72
N LEU A 293 13.76 -2.78 -0.78
CA LEU A 293 14.03 -4.11 -1.33
C LEU A 293 14.17 -4.10 -2.87
N GLN A 294 13.40 -3.26 -3.56
CA GLN A 294 13.58 -2.99 -4.99
C GLN A 294 14.97 -2.41 -5.27
N GLY A 295 15.51 -1.59 -4.36
CA GLY A 295 16.87 -1.07 -4.44
C GLY A 295 17.89 -2.20 -4.53
N ILE A 296 17.83 -3.15 -3.59
CA ILE A 296 18.71 -4.33 -3.59
C ILE A 296 18.55 -5.12 -4.90
N ALA A 297 17.30 -5.41 -5.29
CA ALA A 297 17.00 -6.18 -6.50
C ALA A 297 17.48 -5.50 -7.80
N SER A 298 17.43 -4.16 -7.86
CA SER A 298 17.78 -3.39 -9.06
C SER A 298 19.28 -3.28 -9.31
N ILE A 299 20.10 -3.47 -8.27
CA ILE A 299 21.56 -3.32 -8.36
C ILE A 299 22.21 -4.61 -8.83
N GLY A 300 21.71 -5.76 -8.38
CA GLY A 300 22.15 -7.06 -8.84
C GLY A 300 21.71 -8.19 -7.94
N ASP A 301 21.72 -9.41 -8.49
CA ASP A 301 21.41 -10.61 -7.73
C ASP A 301 22.45 -10.84 -6.63
N PHE A 302 21.98 -11.19 -5.44
CA PHE A 302 22.81 -11.54 -4.27
C PHE A 302 23.86 -10.50 -3.84
N VAL A 303 23.67 -9.24 -4.23
CA VAL A 303 24.49 -8.10 -3.79
C VAL A 303 24.10 -7.67 -2.37
N VAL A 304 25.08 -7.29 -1.55
CA VAL A 304 24.88 -6.75 -0.21
C VAL A 304 25.17 -5.25 -0.22
N LEU A 305 24.19 -4.46 0.23
CA LEU A 305 24.32 -3.01 0.34
C LEU A 305 24.25 -2.59 1.80
N THR A 306 25.06 -1.60 2.17
CA THR A 306 24.97 -1.03 3.52
C THR A 306 23.69 -0.18 3.65
N PRO A 307 23.20 0.05 4.89
CA PRO A 307 22.07 0.95 5.12
C PRO A 307 22.29 2.36 4.55
N GLU A 308 23.52 2.85 4.53
CA GLU A 308 23.89 4.15 3.97
C GLU A 308 23.80 4.15 2.45
N GLN A 309 24.30 3.11 1.78
CA GLN A 309 24.20 2.97 0.32
C GLN A 309 22.74 2.90 -0.12
N LEU A 310 21.92 2.08 0.55
CA LEU A 310 20.49 1.98 0.27
C LEU A 310 19.74 3.28 0.60
N HIS A 311 20.10 3.98 1.67
CA HIS A 311 19.56 5.30 1.94
C HIS A 311 19.86 6.28 0.79
N THR A 312 21.10 6.32 0.29
CA THR A 312 21.46 7.15 -0.87
C THR A 312 20.61 6.80 -2.09
N TRP A 313 20.42 5.52 -2.37
CA TRP A 313 19.57 5.06 -3.48
C TRP A 313 18.09 5.42 -3.28
N VAL A 314 17.52 5.22 -2.09
CA VAL A 314 16.12 5.58 -1.78
C VAL A 314 15.90 7.08 -1.89
N SER A 315 16.83 7.89 -1.37
CA SER A 315 16.79 9.36 -1.46
C SER A 315 16.91 9.83 -2.91
N TRP A 316 17.70 9.14 -3.74
CA TRP A 316 17.75 9.40 -5.18
C TRP A 316 16.44 9.01 -5.88
N GLN A 317 15.80 7.90 -5.47
CA GLN A 317 14.53 7.46 -6.05
C GLN A 317 13.36 8.36 -5.68
N ARG A 318 13.32 8.92 -4.47
CA ARG A 318 12.21 9.75 -3.98
C ARG A 318 12.72 10.99 -3.21
N PRO A 319 13.43 11.91 -3.87
CA PRO A 319 14.12 13.04 -3.22
C PRO A 319 13.17 14.05 -2.57
N ARG A 320 11.89 14.07 -2.96
CA ARG A 320 10.86 14.94 -2.39
C ARG A 320 10.06 14.31 -1.24
N ARG A 321 10.16 12.99 -1.02
CA ARG A 321 9.50 12.32 0.12
C ARG A 321 10.40 12.38 1.34
N VAL A 322 9.76 12.35 2.52
CA VAL A 322 10.42 12.41 3.85
C VAL A 322 11.74 11.65 3.82
N PRO A 323 12.86 12.27 4.26
CA PRO A 323 14.16 11.62 4.20
C PRO A 323 14.10 10.34 5.02
N ALA A 324 14.08 9.19 4.33
CA ALA A 324 14.31 7.91 4.97
C ALA A 324 15.69 8.04 5.64
N THR A 325 15.81 7.76 6.93
CA THR A 325 17.14 7.83 7.56
C THR A 325 17.88 6.51 7.29
N ALA A 326 19.21 6.53 7.24
CA ALA A 326 20.00 5.29 7.18
C ALA A 326 19.62 4.31 8.32
N ARG A 327 19.26 4.84 9.50
CA ARG A 327 18.74 4.05 10.63
C ARG A 327 17.41 3.35 10.32
N LEU A 328 16.52 4.01 9.59
CA LEU A 328 15.25 3.42 9.18
C LEU A 328 15.47 2.32 8.14
N THR A 329 16.35 2.56 7.17
CA THR A 329 16.78 1.57 6.19
C THR A 329 17.37 0.35 6.88
N ALA A 330 18.28 0.54 7.85
CA ALA A 330 18.84 -0.55 8.66
C ALA A 330 17.73 -1.36 9.35
N SER A 331 16.77 -0.69 9.98
CA SER A 331 15.65 -1.37 10.65
C SER A 331 14.77 -2.17 9.67
N ILE A 332 14.60 -1.72 8.43
CA ILE A 332 13.87 -2.46 7.40
C ILE A 332 14.66 -3.71 6.97
N LEU A 333 15.98 -3.60 6.82
CA LEU A 333 16.85 -4.73 6.48
C LEU A 333 16.88 -5.79 7.59
N ASP A 334 16.96 -5.36 8.85
CA ASP A 334 16.86 -6.26 10.01
C ASP A 334 15.54 -7.03 9.99
N GLN A 335 14.42 -6.34 9.74
CA GLN A 335 13.11 -6.97 9.61
C GLN A 335 13.04 -7.92 8.42
N ALA A 336 13.59 -7.54 7.26
CA ALA A 336 13.64 -8.40 6.08
C ALA A 336 14.41 -9.71 6.37
N ALA A 337 15.48 -9.64 7.15
CA ALA A 337 16.25 -10.80 7.60
C ALA A 337 15.47 -11.68 8.59
N TRP A 338 14.74 -11.10 9.54
CA TRP A 338 13.88 -11.86 10.47
C TRP A 338 12.69 -12.53 9.78
N VAL A 339 12.13 -11.88 8.75
CA VAL A 339 11.05 -12.45 7.95
C VAL A 339 11.57 -13.53 6.99
N GLY A 340 12.87 -13.52 6.67
CA GLY A 340 13.49 -14.44 5.72
C GLY A 340 13.41 -13.98 4.27
N VAL A 341 13.18 -12.70 4.00
CA VAL A 341 13.25 -12.12 2.64
C VAL A 341 14.70 -11.96 2.19
N THR A 342 15.61 -11.71 3.12
CA THR A 342 17.06 -11.56 2.89
C THR A 342 17.86 -12.58 3.69
N GLY A 343 18.98 -13.05 3.14
CA GLY A 343 19.96 -13.92 3.81
C GLY A 343 21.36 -13.35 3.65
N LEU A 344 22.17 -13.33 4.72
CA LEU A 344 23.52 -12.76 4.71
C LEU A 344 23.60 -11.31 4.18
N GLY A 345 22.54 -10.52 4.38
CA GLY A 345 22.45 -9.13 3.92
C GLY A 345 22.07 -8.96 2.43
N ALA A 346 21.90 -10.05 1.69
CA ALA A 346 21.48 -10.03 0.29
C ALA A 346 20.03 -10.50 0.13
N LEU A 347 19.38 -10.11 -0.97
CA LEU A 347 18.03 -10.55 -1.29
C LEU A 347 18.05 -12.03 -1.74
N ALA A 348 17.21 -12.85 -1.12
CA ALA A 348 17.05 -14.25 -1.53
C ALA A 348 16.26 -14.36 -2.84
N SER A 349 16.45 -15.42 -3.61
CA SER A 349 15.78 -15.64 -4.91
C SER A 349 14.26 -15.58 -4.78
N PHE A 350 13.71 -16.23 -3.75
CA PHE A 350 12.28 -16.19 -3.45
C PHE A 350 11.82 -14.84 -2.85
N GLY A 351 12.72 -14.10 -2.21
CA GLY A 351 12.49 -12.72 -1.77
C GLY A 351 12.41 -11.74 -2.95
N ALA A 352 13.28 -11.90 -3.95
CA ALA A 352 13.23 -11.15 -5.20
C ALA A 352 11.93 -11.41 -5.97
N ALA A 353 11.50 -12.68 -6.04
CA ALA A 353 10.21 -13.04 -6.62
C ALA A 353 9.02 -12.37 -5.89
N LEU A 354 9.05 -12.29 -4.55
CA LEU A 354 8.04 -11.58 -3.76
C LEU A 354 7.97 -10.08 -4.11
N VAL A 355 9.14 -9.43 -4.23
CA VAL A 355 9.24 -8.00 -4.59
C VAL A 355 8.77 -7.74 -6.03
N ALA A 356 9.12 -8.63 -6.97
CA ALA A 356 8.70 -8.56 -8.36
C ALA A 356 7.18 -8.73 -8.50
N ALA A 357 6.58 -9.72 -7.82
CA ALA A 357 5.15 -9.96 -7.82
C ALA A 357 4.33 -8.78 -7.27
N THR A 358 4.93 -7.98 -6.38
CA THR A 358 4.30 -6.76 -5.84
C THR A 358 4.43 -5.56 -6.80
N SER A 359 5.37 -5.62 -7.75
CA SER A 359 5.66 -4.54 -8.70
C SER A 359 4.84 -4.67 -9.99
N GLU A 360 4.41 -5.89 -10.34
CA GLU A 360 3.50 -6.11 -11.47
C GLU A 360 2.09 -5.62 -11.12
N ILE A 361 1.72 -4.49 -11.71
CA ILE A 361 0.38 -3.87 -11.69
C ILE A 361 -0.71 -4.75 -12.35
N THR A 362 -0.36 -5.96 -12.81
CA THR A 362 -1.34 -6.88 -13.36
C THR A 362 -2.14 -7.50 -12.22
N ALA A 363 -3.46 -7.41 -12.32
CA ALA A 363 -4.38 -8.10 -11.44
C ALA A 363 -4.17 -9.61 -11.58
N VAL A 364 -3.27 -10.17 -10.77
CA VAL A 364 -3.19 -11.60 -10.55
C VAL A 364 -3.95 -11.86 -9.26
N SER A 365 -4.99 -12.70 -9.37
CA SER A 365 -5.66 -13.34 -8.25
C SER A 365 -4.64 -13.82 -7.20
N PRO A 366 -5.02 -14.03 -5.93
CA PRO A 366 -4.16 -14.62 -4.89
C PRO A 366 -3.63 -16.05 -5.18
N SER A 367 -3.71 -16.52 -6.43
CA SER A 367 -2.90 -17.59 -7.00
C SER A 367 -1.55 -17.04 -7.51
N ALA A 368 -0.83 -16.26 -6.69
CA ALA A 368 0.59 -16.12 -6.91
C ALA A 368 1.18 -17.52 -6.73
N SER A 369 1.69 -18.11 -7.82
CA SER A 369 2.27 -19.45 -7.80
C SER A 369 3.26 -19.53 -6.63
N GLU A 370 3.10 -20.55 -5.77
CA GLU A 370 3.99 -20.73 -4.61
C GLU A 370 5.45 -20.59 -5.06
N PRO A 371 6.33 -19.89 -4.31
CA PRO A 371 7.72 -19.75 -4.69
C PRO A 371 8.38 -21.12 -4.68
N SER A 372 8.43 -21.75 -5.85
CA SER A 372 8.94 -23.12 -6.05
C SER A 372 10.38 -23.29 -5.55
N CYS A 373 11.18 -22.21 -5.58
CA CYS A 373 12.53 -22.19 -5.05
C CYS A 373 12.62 -22.28 -3.52
N LEU A 374 11.63 -21.78 -2.77
CA LEU A 374 11.62 -21.89 -1.31
C LEU A 374 11.20 -23.30 -0.86
N ALA A 375 10.23 -23.92 -1.54
CA ALA A 375 9.70 -25.23 -1.16
C ALA A 375 10.77 -26.32 -1.06
N GLY A 376 11.78 -26.29 -1.94
CA GLY A 376 12.91 -27.23 -1.93
C GLY A 376 13.93 -27.02 -0.81
N LEU A 377 13.89 -25.88 -0.11
CA LEU A 377 14.80 -25.52 0.98
C LEU A 377 14.20 -25.74 2.37
N LEU A 378 12.88 -25.95 2.45
CA LEU A 378 12.18 -26.15 3.70
C LEU A 378 12.13 -27.64 4.09
N PRO A 379 12.14 -27.97 5.39
CA PRO A 379 11.95 -29.34 5.84
C PRO A 379 10.61 -29.92 5.36
N PRO A 380 10.54 -31.20 4.94
CA PRO A 380 9.28 -31.81 4.56
C PRO A 380 8.35 -31.89 5.78
N ARG A 381 7.05 -31.69 5.54
CA ARG A 381 6.04 -31.94 6.56
C ARG A 381 5.90 -33.43 6.81
N VAL A 382 5.65 -33.81 8.07
CA VAL A 382 5.44 -35.19 8.49
C VAL A 382 4.04 -35.38 9.04
N ASP A 383 3.47 -36.54 8.78
CA ASP A 383 2.10 -36.92 9.19
C ASP A 383 2.06 -37.65 10.54
N HIS A 384 3.21 -37.80 11.20
CA HIS A 384 3.42 -38.73 12.30
C HIS A 384 4.32 -38.20 13.41
N VAL A 385 4.22 -38.84 14.58
CA VAL A 385 5.02 -38.60 15.78
C VAL A 385 5.63 -39.90 16.30
N LEU A 386 6.63 -39.76 17.17
CA LEU A 386 7.25 -40.85 17.93
C LEU A 386 6.71 -40.79 19.36
N VAL A 387 5.76 -41.66 19.70
CA VAL A 387 5.20 -41.73 21.06
C VAL A 387 6.12 -42.55 21.97
N GLN A 388 6.45 -41.99 23.13
CA GLN A 388 7.39 -42.55 24.10
C GLN A 388 6.69 -42.99 25.39
N ALA A 389 7.35 -43.82 26.18
CA ALA A 389 6.78 -44.45 27.38
C ALA A 389 6.43 -43.46 28.51
N ASP A 390 7.01 -42.26 28.50
CA ASP A 390 6.77 -41.17 29.46
C ASP A 390 5.60 -40.25 29.06
N LEU A 391 4.74 -40.73 28.16
CA LEU A 391 3.58 -40.02 27.60
C LEU A 391 3.94 -38.78 26.77
N THR A 392 5.18 -38.69 26.30
CA THR A 392 5.58 -37.67 25.32
C THR A 392 5.43 -38.20 23.89
N ALA A 393 5.23 -37.30 22.94
CA ALA A 393 5.27 -37.55 21.52
C ALA A 393 6.20 -36.53 20.85
N ILE A 394 7.17 -37.02 20.09
CA ILE A 394 8.14 -36.17 19.38
C ILE A 394 7.79 -36.15 17.90
N ALA A 395 7.52 -34.97 17.35
CA ALA A 395 7.39 -34.78 15.91
C ALA A 395 8.80 -34.64 15.29
N PRO A 396 9.20 -35.54 14.37
CA PRO A 396 10.55 -35.51 13.77
C PRO A 396 10.75 -34.36 12.77
N GLY A 397 9.68 -33.63 12.45
CA GLY A 397 9.64 -32.47 11.59
C GLY A 397 8.35 -31.69 11.80
N PRO A 398 8.11 -30.60 11.04
CA PRO A 398 6.87 -29.86 11.10
C PRO A 398 5.70 -30.77 10.73
N LEU A 399 4.67 -30.84 11.57
CA LEU A 399 3.50 -31.66 11.28
C LEU A 399 2.72 -31.10 10.08
N ASP A 400 2.07 -31.99 9.33
CA ASP A 400 1.02 -31.59 8.40
C ASP A 400 -0.21 -31.04 9.13
N GLY A 401 -1.07 -30.32 8.39
CA GLY A 401 -2.21 -29.63 8.99
C GLY A 401 -3.24 -30.57 9.62
N GLU A 402 -3.31 -31.85 9.22
CA GLU A 402 -4.22 -32.81 9.83
C GLU A 402 -3.61 -33.40 11.10
N ALA A 403 -2.33 -33.78 11.06
CA ALA A 403 -1.58 -34.28 12.21
C ALA A 403 -1.46 -33.23 13.31
N ALA A 404 -1.22 -31.95 12.97
CA ALA A 404 -1.17 -30.86 13.94
C ALA A 404 -2.52 -30.67 14.67
N ARG A 405 -3.64 -30.71 13.93
CA ARG A 405 -5.00 -30.60 14.51
C ARG A 405 -5.35 -31.79 15.41
N ASP A 406 -5.02 -33.00 14.95
CA ASP A 406 -5.21 -34.22 15.74
C ASP A 406 -4.44 -34.14 17.06
N LEU A 407 -3.14 -33.80 17.00
CA LEU A 407 -2.26 -33.74 18.17
C LEU A 407 -2.61 -32.58 19.10
N GLY A 408 -2.94 -31.39 18.58
CA GLY A 408 -3.37 -30.24 19.39
C GLY A 408 -4.69 -30.48 20.14
N SER A 409 -5.55 -31.35 19.59
CA SER A 409 -6.77 -31.77 20.30
C SER A 409 -6.47 -32.74 21.45
N LEU A 410 -5.51 -33.65 21.27
CA LEU A 410 -5.27 -34.80 22.16
C LEU A 410 -4.17 -34.59 23.21
N ALA A 411 -3.24 -33.68 22.96
CA ALA A 411 -2.05 -33.43 23.78
C ALA A 411 -1.83 -31.93 24.03
N ASP A 412 -0.99 -31.62 25.01
CA ASP A 412 -0.49 -30.26 25.24
C ASP A 412 0.93 -30.15 24.68
N VAL A 413 1.32 -28.98 24.16
CA VAL A 413 2.68 -28.79 23.64
C VAL A 413 3.62 -28.37 24.76
N GLU A 414 4.64 -29.18 25.01
CA GLU A 414 5.62 -28.96 26.08
C GLU A 414 6.83 -28.15 25.59
N SER A 415 7.30 -28.42 24.37
CA SER A 415 8.40 -27.67 23.75
C SER A 415 8.21 -27.61 22.24
N ARG A 416 8.54 -26.46 21.65
CA ARG A 416 8.53 -26.23 20.21
C ARG A 416 9.93 -25.93 19.69
N GLY A 417 10.95 -26.66 20.15
CA GLY A 417 12.33 -26.53 19.69
C GLY A 417 12.55 -27.09 18.27
N GLY A 418 13.76 -27.56 17.97
CA GLY A 418 14.09 -28.20 16.68
C GLY A 418 13.24 -29.45 16.37
N ALA A 419 12.56 -30.00 17.38
CA ALA A 419 11.46 -30.96 17.25
C ALA A 419 10.34 -30.54 18.21
N THR A 420 9.09 -30.62 17.76
CA THR A 420 7.94 -30.33 18.62
C THR A 420 7.67 -31.52 19.53
N VAL A 421 7.63 -31.27 20.84
CA VAL A 421 7.34 -32.25 21.87
C VAL A 421 5.94 -32.00 22.42
N TYR A 422 5.09 -33.00 22.26
CA TYR A 422 3.75 -33.07 22.80
C TYR A 422 3.75 -33.92 24.06
N ARG A 423 2.90 -33.59 25.02
CA ARG A 423 2.68 -34.38 26.23
C ARG A 423 1.20 -34.75 26.33
N PHE A 424 0.94 -36.05 26.39
CA PHE A 424 -0.39 -36.57 26.71
C PHE A 424 -0.60 -36.54 28.23
N SER A 425 -1.76 -36.09 28.65
CA SER A 425 -2.18 -36.10 30.06
C SER A 425 -3.63 -36.55 30.19
N ALA A 426 -4.05 -36.91 31.40
CA ALA A 426 -5.46 -37.14 31.66
C ALA A 426 -6.30 -35.90 31.31
N ALA A 427 -5.79 -34.70 31.60
CA ALA A 427 -6.49 -33.45 31.32
C ALA A 427 -6.65 -33.18 29.83
N SER A 428 -5.60 -33.40 29.03
CA SER A 428 -5.65 -33.20 27.57
C SER A 428 -6.62 -34.16 26.90
N LEU A 429 -6.60 -35.43 27.28
CA LEU A 429 -7.50 -36.45 26.74
C LEU A 429 -8.96 -36.27 27.19
N GLN A 430 -9.18 -35.81 28.43
CA GLN A 430 -10.51 -35.44 28.91
C GLN A 430 -11.07 -34.24 28.17
N ARG A 431 -10.22 -33.24 27.86
CA ARG A 431 -10.59 -32.09 27.03
C ARG A 431 -11.03 -32.55 25.65
N ALA A 432 -10.25 -33.39 24.98
CA ALA A 432 -10.63 -33.97 23.69
C ALA A 432 -11.97 -34.71 23.76
N TYR A 433 -12.16 -35.54 24.79
CA TYR A 433 -13.40 -36.29 24.98
C TYR A 433 -14.62 -35.37 25.13
N ARG A 434 -14.50 -34.27 25.88
CA ARG A 434 -15.55 -33.25 26.00
C ARG A 434 -15.85 -32.54 24.69
N LEU A 435 -14.85 -32.38 23.82
CA LEU A 435 -15.00 -31.83 22.47
C LEU A 435 -15.62 -32.84 21.48
N GLY A 436 -16.00 -34.04 21.94
CA GLY A 436 -16.73 -35.03 21.16
C GLY A 436 -15.87 -36.17 20.61
N TRP A 437 -14.56 -36.20 20.88
CA TRP A 437 -13.72 -37.33 20.50
C TRP A 437 -14.14 -38.61 21.24
N ARG A 438 -14.41 -39.71 20.52
CA ARG A 438 -14.74 -40.99 21.16
C ARG A 438 -13.49 -41.84 21.36
N VAL A 439 -13.49 -42.68 22.39
CA VAL A 439 -12.36 -43.56 22.73
C VAL A 439 -11.83 -44.38 21.53
N PRO A 440 -12.66 -45.03 20.69
CA PRO A 440 -12.16 -45.75 19.51
C PRO A 440 -11.51 -44.82 18.46
N ASP A 441 -12.04 -43.61 18.32
CA ASP A 441 -11.55 -42.61 17.36
C ASP A 441 -10.19 -42.04 17.84
N ILE A 442 -10.03 -41.84 19.15
CA ILE A 442 -8.76 -41.44 19.78
C ILE A 442 -7.68 -42.52 19.55
N VAL A 443 -7.98 -43.78 19.88
CA VAL A 443 -7.01 -44.88 19.73
C VAL A 443 -6.60 -45.04 18.27
N SER A 444 -7.56 -45.15 17.34
CA SER A 444 -7.26 -45.30 15.91
C SER A 444 -6.49 -44.12 15.33
N THR A 445 -6.73 -42.90 15.82
CA THR A 445 -5.96 -41.71 15.43
C THR A 445 -4.54 -41.75 15.97
N LEU A 446 -4.34 -42.07 17.24
CA LEU A 446 -3.00 -42.20 17.82
C LEU A 446 -2.21 -43.34 17.16
N GLU A 447 -2.84 -44.47 16.84
CA GLU A 447 -2.20 -45.58 16.12
C GLU A 447 -1.79 -45.18 14.70
N ARG A 448 -2.64 -44.43 13.98
CA ARG A 448 -2.33 -43.92 12.65
C ARG A 448 -1.17 -42.91 12.68
N ARG A 449 -1.14 -42.04 13.69
CA ARG A 449 -0.16 -40.96 13.82
C ARG A 449 1.17 -41.40 14.45
N SER A 450 1.20 -42.51 15.19
CA SER A 450 2.42 -42.95 15.86
C SER A 450 3.26 -43.88 14.97
N ARG A 451 4.55 -43.60 14.79
CA ARG A 451 5.50 -44.55 14.18
C ARG A 451 6.00 -45.61 15.16
N THR A 452 5.76 -45.41 16.45
CA THR A 452 6.07 -46.36 17.51
C THR A 452 4.78 -47.02 18.04
N PRO A 453 4.82 -48.25 18.58
CA PRO A 453 3.67 -48.83 19.26
C PRO A 453 3.21 -47.93 20.41
N LEU A 454 1.88 -47.80 20.60
CA LEU A 454 1.35 -46.98 21.68
C LEU A 454 1.72 -47.57 23.05
N PRO A 455 2.31 -46.78 23.97
CA PRO A 455 2.64 -47.24 25.30
C PRO A 455 1.40 -47.63 26.10
N GLN A 456 1.50 -48.71 26.89
CA GLN A 456 0.42 -49.17 27.76
C GLN A 456 -0.13 -48.08 28.70
N PRO A 457 0.70 -47.19 29.30
CA PRO A 457 0.19 -46.09 30.12
C PRO A 457 -0.75 -45.14 29.36
N LEU A 458 -0.47 -44.86 28.08
CA LEU A 458 -1.31 -43.99 27.25
C LEU A 458 -2.66 -44.65 26.95
N LEU A 459 -2.63 -45.93 26.56
CA LEU A 459 -3.85 -46.72 26.31
C LEU A 459 -4.73 -46.81 27.56
N TYR A 460 -4.12 -46.94 28.73
CA TYR A 460 -4.85 -46.92 30.00
C TYR A 460 -5.58 -45.58 30.21
N LEU A 461 -4.91 -44.44 30.03
CA LEU A 461 -5.51 -43.11 30.17
C LEU A 461 -6.69 -42.91 29.20
N VAL A 462 -6.53 -43.35 27.95
CA VAL A 462 -7.60 -43.25 26.94
C VAL A 462 -8.79 -44.15 27.28
N HIS A 463 -8.56 -45.36 27.79
CA HIS A 463 -9.65 -46.24 28.23
C HIS A 463 -10.36 -45.75 29.49
N ASP A 464 -9.67 -45.06 30.40
CA ASP A 464 -10.25 -44.51 31.62
C ASP A 464 -11.33 -43.45 31.33
N LEU A 465 -11.28 -42.81 30.14
CA LEU A 465 -12.33 -41.88 29.67
C LEU A 465 -13.73 -42.51 29.62
N LYS A 466 -13.85 -43.85 29.47
CA LYS A 466 -15.14 -44.55 29.48
C LYS A 466 -15.88 -44.43 30.82
N ARG A 467 -15.17 -44.07 31.90
CA ARG A 467 -15.77 -43.84 33.23
C ARG A 467 -16.42 -42.47 33.34
N LEU A 468 -16.14 -41.56 32.41
CA LEU A 468 -16.73 -40.23 32.38
C LEU A 468 -18.10 -40.25 31.68
N PRO A 469 -19.04 -39.37 32.08
CA PRO A 469 -20.31 -39.21 31.38
C PRO A 469 -20.10 -39.01 29.89
N SER A 470 -20.98 -39.56 29.06
CA SER A 470 -20.82 -39.43 27.62
C SER A 470 -20.85 -37.95 27.19
N PRO A 471 -20.13 -37.55 26.12
CA PRO A 471 -20.08 -36.14 25.71
C PRO A 471 -21.47 -35.56 25.46
N ASN A 472 -22.40 -36.38 24.97
CA ASN A 472 -23.81 -36.00 24.74
C ASN A 472 -24.61 -35.79 26.05
N GLU A 473 -24.26 -36.45 27.15
CA GLU A 473 -24.86 -36.24 28.47
C GLU A 473 -24.29 -34.98 29.13
N ALA A 474 -22.99 -34.73 28.99
CA ALA A 474 -22.34 -33.51 29.46
C ALA A 474 -22.83 -32.27 28.70
N PHE A 475 -22.99 -32.34 27.38
CA PHE A 475 -23.51 -31.24 26.55
C PHE A 475 -24.97 -30.89 26.89
N ARG A 476 -25.79 -31.87 27.29
CA ARG A 476 -27.15 -31.64 27.82
C ARG A 476 -27.16 -31.02 29.21
N ALA A 477 -26.16 -31.30 30.05
CA ALA A 477 -26.01 -30.67 31.35
C ALA A 477 -25.53 -29.21 31.23
N ASP A 478 -24.62 -28.93 30.28
CA ASP A 478 -23.99 -27.62 30.08
C ASP A 478 -24.90 -26.60 29.36
N GLN A 479 -25.93 -27.04 28.60
CA GLN A 479 -26.94 -26.12 28.09
C GLN A 479 -27.77 -25.42 29.18
N SER A 480 -27.73 -25.90 30.42
CA SER A 480 -28.35 -25.20 31.56
C SER A 480 -27.44 -24.14 32.18
N VAL A 481 -26.17 -24.04 31.77
CA VAL A 481 -25.19 -23.04 32.24
C VAL A 481 -24.26 -22.63 31.08
N SER A 482 -24.54 -21.47 30.46
CA SER A 482 -23.67 -20.75 29.51
C SER A 482 -23.87 -21.04 28.01
N ALA A 483 -24.77 -20.25 27.40
CA ALA A 483 -24.82 -20.05 25.96
C ALA A 483 -23.63 -19.15 25.53
N GLY A 484 -22.57 -19.77 25.02
CA GLY A 484 -21.36 -19.07 24.59
C GLY A 484 -20.63 -19.74 23.44
N HIS A 485 -21.35 -20.30 22.46
CA HIS A 485 -20.74 -20.65 21.17
C HIS A 485 -20.72 -19.39 20.29
N PHE A 486 -19.58 -18.70 20.29
CA PHE A 486 -19.40 -17.49 19.51
C PHE A 486 -19.01 -17.84 18.07
N VAL A 487 -19.92 -17.57 17.15
CA VAL A 487 -19.65 -17.59 15.71
C VAL A 487 -18.70 -16.42 15.41
N HIS A 488 -17.44 -16.75 15.11
CA HIS A 488 -16.38 -15.79 14.81
C HIS A 488 -16.66 -15.00 13.53
N SER A 489 -16.83 -13.69 13.69
CA SER A 489 -16.96 -12.70 12.62
C SER A 489 -15.64 -12.53 11.86
N GLY A 490 -15.73 -12.30 10.55
CA GLY A 490 -14.60 -12.20 9.62
C GLY A 490 -13.58 -11.09 9.92
N PRO A 491 -12.48 -10.99 9.14
CA PRO A 491 -11.33 -10.17 9.47
C PRO A 491 -11.73 -8.69 9.52
N LEU A 492 -11.67 -8.10 10.72
CA LEU A 492 -11.87 -6.68 10.92
C LEU A 492 -10.59 -5.95 10.47
N ARG A 493 -10.77 -5.11 9.45
CA ARG A 493 -9.79 -4.15 8.95
C ARG A 493 -9.19 -3.37 10.12
N ALA A 494 -7.86 -3.28 10.19
CA ALA A 494 -7.15 -2.60 11.27
C ALA A 494 -7.72 -1.17 11.52
N PRO A 495 -7.72 -0.69 12.78
CA PRO A 495 -8.24 0.63 13.11
C PRO A 495 -7.53 1.70 12.27
N HIS A 496 -8.33 2.64 11.74
CA HIS A 496 -7.88 3.76 10.94
C HIS A 496 -6.79 4.53 11.69
N SER A 497 -5.55 4.36 11.23
CA SER A 497 -4.49 5.32 11.52
C SER A 497 -4.85 6.61 10.76
N GLU A 498 -4.70 7.77 11.40
CA GLU A 498 -4.88 9.07 10.75
C GLU A 498 -4.15 9.06 9.39
N PRO A 499 -4.83 9.44 8.29
CA PRO A 499 -4.23 9.36 6.98
C PRO A 499 -2.94 10.16 6.96
N GLU A 500 -1.85 9.54 6.49
CA GLU A 500 -0.79 10.31 5.86
C GLU A 500 -1.42 11.24 4.80
N PRO A 501 -0.67 12.20 4.25
CA PRO A 501 -0.72 12.40 2.81
C PRO A 501 -0.32 11.07 2.11
N SER A 502 -1.13 10.02 2.31
CA SER A 502 -0.95 8.70 1.75
C SER A 502 -1.26 8.79 0.27
N MET A 503 -0.57 7.97 -0.52
CA MET A 503 -0.99 7.65 -1.87
C MET A 503 -2.52 7.56 -1.90
N PRO A 504 -3.19 8.29 -2.81
CA PRO A 504 -4.63 8.15 -2.95
C PRO A 504 -4.92 6.66 -3.22
N ALA A 505 -5.99 6.15 -2.61
CA ALA A 505 -6.30 4.71 -2.55
C ALA A 505 -5.98 4.02 -3.87
N GLU A 506 -5.18 2.95 -3.85
CA GLU A 506 -4.76 2.26 -5.08
C GLU A 506 -6.00 1.86 -5.90
N ILE A 507 -6.15 2.49 -7.06
CA ILE A 507 -7.19 2.15 -8.01
C ILE A 507 -6.64 1.03 -8.88
N THR A 508 -7.32 -0.11 -8.88
CA THR A 508 -6.97 -1.22 -9.76
C THR A 508 -7.12 -0.81 -11.23
N PHE A 509 -6.29 -1.37 -12.11
CA PHE A 509 -6.37 -1.10 -13.56
C PHE A 509 -7.78 -1.37 -14.11
N ALA A 510 -8.42 -2.46 -13.67
CA ALA A 510 -9.78 -2.79 -14.07
C ALA A 510 -10.83 -1.77 -13.60
N ALA A 511 -10.64 -1.13 -12.44
CA ALA A 511 -11.50 -0.05 -11.97
C ALA A 511 -11.24 1.25 -12.76
N ALA A 512 -9.97 1.57 -13.04
CA ALA A 512 -9.58 2.71 -13.86
C ALA A 512 -10.14 2.58 -15.30
N GLN A 513 -10.03 1.40 -15.92
CA GLN A 513 -10.60 1.13 -17.25
C GLN A 513 -12.12 1.31 -17.29
N ARG A 514 -12.83 0.79 -16.28
CA ARG A 514 -14.29 0.98 -16.18
C ARG A 514 -14.67 2.45 -16.07
N LEU A 515 -13.89 3.23 -15.32
CA LEU A 515 -14.10 4.68 -15.20
C LEU A 515 -13.85 5.39 -16.54
N VAL A 516 -12.77 5.06 -17.25
CA VAL A 516 -12.48 5.61 -18.58
C VAL A 516 -13.57 5.27 -19.59
N GLN A 517 -14.05 4.02 -19.60
CA GLN A 517 -15.16 3.60 -20.45
C GLN A 517 -16.43 4.40 -20.15
N ALA A 518 -16.77 4.60 -18.87
CA ALA A 518 -17.93 5.41 -18.48
C ALA A 518 -17.83 6.85 -18.99
N ILE A 519 -16.64 7.47 -18.92
CA ILE A 519 -16.39 8.82 -19.45
C ILE A 519 -16.59 8.85 -20.96
N ARG A 520 -16.04 7.87 -21.70
CA ARG A 520 -16.23 7.80 -23.16
C ARG A 520 -17.68 7.68 -23.57
N HIS A 521 -18.44 6.82 -22.89
CA HIS A 521 -19.86 6.67 -23.17
C HIS A 521 -20.62 7.98 -22.88
N THR A 522 -20.28 8.65 -21.78
CA THR A 522 -20.90 9.94 -21.40
C THR A 522 -20.59 11.06 -22.41
N GLU A 523 -19.36 11.13 -22.95
CA GLU A 523 -19.03 12.09 -24.00
C GLU A 523 -19.63 11.73 -25.38
N ALA A 524 -19.77 10.44 -25.70
CA ALA A 524 -20.36 9.98 -26.96
C ALA A 524 -21.89 10.17 -27.01
N ASP A 525 -22.58 10.05 -25.87
CA ASP A 525 -24.03 10.26 -25.74
C ASP A 525 -24.41 11.75 -25.60
N ALA A 526 -23.44 12.67 -25.62
CA ALA A 526 -23.71 14.10 -25.58
C ALA A 526 -24.36 14.56 -26.92
N PRO A 527 -25.58 15.12 -26.92
CA PRO A 527 -26.28 15.47 -28.17
C PRO A 527 -25.54 16.58 -28.95
N GLU A 528 -25.38 16.38 -30.27
CA GLU A 528 -24.68 17.25 -31.23
C GLU A 528 -25.24 18.70 -31.37
N GLU A 529 -26.34 19.05 -30.70
CA GLU A 529 -26.96 20.40 -30.78
C GLU A 529 -26.40 21.43 -29.78
N SER A 530 -25.34 21.13 -29.03
CA SER A 530 -24.81 22.06 -28.01
C SER A 530 -23.68 22.99 -28.51
N SER A 531 -23.75 23.49 -29.75
CA SER A 531 -22.87 24.58 -30.24
C SER A 531 -23.40 25.99 -29.93
N ALA A 532 -24.55 26.13 -29.25
CA ALA A 532 -25.19 27.43 -29.01
C ALA A 532 -25.85 27.61 -27.62
N ARG A 533 -25.31 26.97 -26.55
CA ARG A 533 -25.66 27.34 -25.17
C ARG A 533 -24.46 27.98 -24.46
N PRO A 534 -24.66 29.06 -23.69
CA PRO A 534 -23.57 29.63 -22.90
C PRO A 534 -23.06 28.55 -21.97
N GLN A 535 -21.76 28.29 -22.02
CA GLN A 535 -21.07 27.39 -21.11
C GLN A 535 -21.24 27.93 -19.68
N THR A 536 -22.23 27.44 -18.97
CA THR A 536 -22.29 27.54 -17.51
C THR A 536 -21.19 26.63 -16.97
N SER A 537 -19.98 27.18 -16.96
CA SER A 537 -18.80 26.66 -16.28
C SER A 537 -19.19 26.36 -14.84
N ASN A 538 -19.48 25.10 -14.55
CA ASN A 538 -19.55 24.59 -13.18
C ASN A 538 -18.12 24.45 -12.66
N ARG A 539 -17.44 25.61 -12.57
CA ARG A 539 -16.21 25.82 -11.84
C ARG A 539 -16.61 25.77 -10.38
N ILE A 540 -16.18 24.73 -9.68
CA ILE A 540 -16.02 24.84 -8.22
C ILE A 540 -14.70 25.60 -8.01
N ASP A 541 -14.69 26.86 -8.44
CA ASP A 541 -13.85 27.86 -7.80
C ASP A 541 -14.57 28.17 -6.48
N SER A 542 -13.86 28.19 -5.35
CA SER A 542 -14.46 28.60 -4.08
C SER A 542 -15.15 29.96 -4.31
N PRO A 543 -16.47 30.12 -4.04
CA PRO A 543 -17.17 31.39 -4.26
C PRO A 543 -16.46 32.58 -3.58
N LEU A 544 -15.69 32.30 -2.54
CA LEU A 544 -14.85 33.27 -1.84
C LEU A 544 -13.71 33.82 -2.70
N ASP A 545 -13.01 32.96 -3.44
CA ASP A 545 -11.87 33.36 -4.28
C ASP A 545 -12.36 34.17 -5.48
N THR A 546 -13.50 33.78 -6.05
CA THR A 546 -14.17 34.56 -7.12
C THR A 546 -14.64 35.93 -6.62
N LEU A 547 -15.16 36.02 -5.39
CA LEU A 547 -15.54 37.32 -4.81
C LEU A 547 -14.33 38.20 -4.47
N ARG A 548 -13.20 37.61 -4.05
CA ARG A 548 -11.95 38.34 -3.82
C ARG A 548 -11.36 38.87 -5.12
N GLU A 549 -11.28 38.04 -6.15
CA GLU A 549 -10.85 38.44 -7.49
C GLU A 549 -11.72 39.59 -8.01
N ALA A 550 -13.05 39.51 -7.84
CA ALA A 550 -13.95 40.57 -8.28
C ALA A 550 -13.78 41.92 -7.55
N VAL A 551 -13.42 41.89 -6.26
CA VAL A 551 -13.10 43.11 -5.49
C VAL A 551 -11.81 43.74 -6.02
N GLU A 552 -10.81 42.92 -6.37
CA GLU A 552 -9.54 43.39 -6.92
C GLU A 552 -9.70 43.96 -8.34
N THR A 553 -10.54 43.35 -9.18
CA THR A 553 -10.74 43.76 -10.58
C THR A 553 -11.85 44.81 -10.76
N GLY A 554 -12.71 45.01 -9.76
CA GLY A 554 -13.87 45.90 -9.86
C GLY A 554 -14.96 45.39 -10.82
N GLU A 555 -14.93 44.10 -11.16
CA GLU A 555 -15.87 43.48 -12.10
C GLU A 555 -17.21 43.11 -11.44
N VAL A 556 -18.23 42.94 -12.27
CA VAL A 556 -19.58 42.66 -11.81
C VAL A 556 -19.76 41.15 -11.60
N VAL A 557 -20.30 40.77 -10.45
CA VAL A 557 -20.46 39.38 -10.01
C VAL A 557 -21.93 38.97 -10.02
N TRP A 558 -22.22 37.84 -10.63
CA TRP A 558 -23.45 37.08 -10.42
C TRP A 558 -23.25 36.13 -9.24
N PHE A 559 -24.03 36.27 -8.16
CA PHE A 559 -23.93 35.35 -7.02
C PHE A 559 -25.29 34.83 -6.58
N GLY A 560 -25.32 33.55 -6.20
CA GLY A 560 -26.46 32.89 -5.58
C GLY A 560 -26.42 33.06 -4.06
N TYR A 561 -27.55 33.36 -3.44
CA TYR A 561 -27.66 33.49 -1.98
C TYR A 561 -28.95 32.90 -1.42
N VAL A 562 -28.91 32.47 -0.17
CA VAL A 562 -30.09 32.01 0.57
C VAL A 562 -30.49 33.06 1.59
N ASP A 563 -31.75 33.50 1.55
CA ASP A 563 -32.27 34.53 2.45
C ASP A 563 -32.53 33.99 3.88
N THR A 564 -33.01 34.85 4.79
CA THR A 564 -33.33 34.44 6.18
C THR A 564 -34.50 33.47 6.29
N ARG A 565 -35.30 33.29 5.23
CA ARG A 565 -36.47 32.41 5.17
C ARG A 565 -36.18 31.12 4.40
N GLY A 566 -34.94 30.89 3.98
CA GLY A 566 -34.51 29.68 3.28
C GLY A 566 -34.77 29.68 1.77
N ALA A 567 -35.22 30.80 1.20
CA ALA A 567 -35.42 30.92 -0.23
C ALA A 567 -34.09 31.26 -0.93
N SER A 568 -33.74 30.50 -1.97
CA SER A 568 -32.59 30.76 -2.83
C SER A 568 -32.96 31.84 -3.86
N GLY A 569 -32.10 32.85 -3.99
CA GLY A 569 -32.21 33.91 -5.00
C GLY A 569 -30.86 34.21 -5.63
N GLU A 570 -30.89 34.87 -6.79
CA GLU A 570 -29.69 35.25 -7.53
C GLU A 570 -29.65 36.78 -7.70
N ARG A 571 -28.46 37.37 -7.58
CA ARG A 571 -28.26 38.81 -7.74
C ARG A 571 -26.98 39.15 -8.46
N LEU A 572 -27.02 40.26 -9.18
CA LEU A 572 -25.93 40.80 -9.98
C LEU A 572 -25.39 42.05 -9.26
N VAL A 573 -24.18 41.98 -8.73
CA VAL A 573 -23.63 42.99 -7.82
C VAL A 573 -22.21 43.41 -8.16
N LEU A 574 -21.87 44.64 -7.82
CA LEU A 574 -20.50 45.13 -7.81
C LEU A 574 -19.92 44.90 -6.40
N ALA A 575 -18.99 43.96 -6.26
CA ALA A 575 -18.36 43.65 -4.98
C ALA A 575 -17.40 44.78 -4.57
N LYS A 576 -17.60 45.36 -3.37
CA LYS A 576 -16.76 46.45 -2.85
C LYS A 576 -15.71 45.95 -1.86
N SER A 577 -16.08 45.02 -0.99
CA SER A 577 -15.15 44.40 -0.06
C SER A 577 -15.63 43.02 0.40
N VAL A 578 -14.68 42.14 0.69
CA VAL A 578 -14.90 40.79 1.22
C VAL A 578 -13.99 40.62 2.44
N GLY A 579 -14.58 40.60 3.63
CA GLY A 579 -13.86 40.57 4.90
C GLY A 579 -14.80 40.32 6.08
N GLU A 580 -14.28 39.87 7.22
CA GLU A 580 -15.07 39.61 8.45
C GLU A 580 -16.27 38.66 8.28
N GLY A 581 -16.19 37.72 7.33
CA GLY A 581 -17.29 36.77 7.09
C GLY A 581 -18.47 37.36 6.30
N ARG A 582 -18.35 38.56 5.71
CA ARG A 582 -19.41 39.24 4.96
C ARG A 582 -18.90 39.79 3.62
N LEU A 583 -19.80 39.86 2.64
CA LEU A 583 -19.64 40.56 1.38
C LEU A 583 -20.37 41.91 1.48
N GLN A 584 -19.66 43.00 1.22
CA GLN A 584 -20.27 44.30 0.94
C GLN A 584 -20.28 44.53 -0.56
N ALA A 585 -21.45 44.78 -1.13
CA ALA A 585 -21.62 44.97 -2.56
C ALA A 585 -22.70 46.02 -2.85
N ARG A 586 -22.77 46.52 -4.09
CA ARG A 586 -23.93 47.29 -4.58
C ARG A 586 -24.67 46.49 -5.63
N ASP A 587 -25.99 46.49 -5.55
CA ASP A 587 -26.83 45.89 -6.58
C ASP A 587 -26.70 46.68 -7.88
N SER A 588 -26.28 46.02 -8.95
CA SER A 588 -26.02 46.66 -10.24
C SER A 588 -27.29 47.18 -10.93
N ARG A 589 -28.47 46.70 -10.53
CA ARG A 589 -29.76 47.11 -11.13
C ARG A 589 -30.43 48.24 -10.38
N THR A 590 -30.30 48.30 -9.05
CA THR A 590 -30.97 49.29 -8.20
C THR A 590 -30.03 50.29 -7.55
N ASP A 591 -28.71 50.09 -7.68
CA ASP A 591 -27.63 50.86 -7.05
C ASP A 591 -27.70 50.90 -5.50
N GLU A 592 -28.46 49.97 -4.91
CA GLU A 592 -28.64 49.84 -3.46
C GLU A 592 -27.44 49.13 -2.82
N ALA A 593 -27.03 49.58 -1.64
CA ALA A 593 -25.96 48.92 -0.88
C ALA A 593 -26.49 47.65 -0.20
N LEU A 594 -25.80 46.53 -0.40
CA LEU A 594 -26.16 45.23 0.13
C LEU A 594 -24.99 44.65 0.96
N THR A 595 -25.33 44.04 2.10
CA THR A 595 -24.35 43.30 2.92
C THR A 595 -24.85 41.87 3.16
N VAL A 596 -24.13 40.87 2.64
CA VAL A 596 -24.50 39.46 2.71
C VAL A 596 -23.48 38.64 3.50
N PRO A 597 -23.88 37.81 4.48
CA PRO A 597 -22.96 36.87 5.14
C PRO A 597 -22.43 35.83 4.14
N LEU A 598 -21.11 35.59 4.12
CA LEU A 598 -20.47 34.69 3.16
C LEU A 598 -20.99 33.24 3.26
N ARG A 599 -21.35 32.78 4.47
CA ARG A 599 -21.96 31.46 4.69
C ARG A 599 -23.33 31.26 4.00
N ARG A 600 -23.92 32.33 3.49
CA ARG A 600 -25.21 32.29 2.76
C ARG A 600 -25.04 32.39 1.25
N ILE A 601 -23.80 32.51 0.77
CA ILE A 601 -23.49 32.56 -0.65
C ILE A 601 -23.26 31.14 -1.13
N THR A 602 -24.06 30.71 -2.11
CA THR A 602 -24.03 29.35 -2.65
C THR A 602 -23.20 29.24 -3.91
N SER A 603 -23.07 30.33 -4.67
CA SER A 603 -22.27 30.41 -5.89
C SER A 603 -21.85 31.86 -6.18
N ALA A 604 -20.74 32.07 -6.88
CA ALA A 604 -20.31 33.38 -7.36
C ALA A 604 -19.59 33.23 -8.71
N HIS A 605 -19.90 34.10 -9.67
CA HIS A 605 -19.34 34.10 -11.02
C HIS A 605 -19.12 35.53 -11.51
N ILE A 606 -17.91 35.84 -11.97
CA ILE A 606 -17.60 37.15 -12.55
C ILE A 606 -18.12 37.21 -13.99
N ILE A 607 -18.85 38.26 -14.32
CA ILE A 607 -19.29 38.55 -15.69
C ILE A 607 -18.24 39.44 -16.34
N ARG A 608 -17.32 38.83 -17.09
CA ARG A 608 -16.37 39.57 -17.91
C ARG A 608 -17.06 40.04 -19.18
N ARG A 609 -16.91 41.32 -19.52
CA ARG A 609 -17.36 41.84 -20.84
C ARG A 609 -16.43 41.27 -21.90
N THR A 610 -16.94 40.39 -22.76
CA THR A 610 -16.28 40.03 -24.01
C THR A 610 -16.20 41.27 -24.90
N THR A 611 -15.00 41.84 -25.05
CA THR A 611 -14.65 42.75 -26.15
C THR A 611 -14.51 42.02 -27.47
#